data_AF-A0A2A4NSH6-F1
#
_entry.id   AF-A0A2A4NSH6-F1
#
_cell.length_a   1.000
_cell.length_b   1.000
_cell.length_c   1.000
_cell.angle_alpha   90.00
_cell.angle_beta   90.00
_cell.angle_gamma   90.00
#
_symmetry.space_group_name_H-M   'P 1'
#
loop_
_entity.id
_entity.type
_entity.pdbx_description
1 polymer ?
#
loop_
_entity_poly.entity_id
_entity_poly.type
_entity_poly.pdbx_seq_one_letter_code
_entity_poly.pdbx_strand_id
1 'polypeptide(L)' 'MIRSMTGFAAAKGELGTYRWGWELRSVNGKGLDMRLRVPDWLDG' A
#
# COMPACT_ATOMS: atom_id res chain seq x y z
N MET A 1 17.44 -10.94 1.13
CA MET A 1 17.45 -10.26 -0.19
C MET A 1 16.28 -10.80 -1.02
N ILE A 2 15.19 -10.04 -1.17
CA ILE A 2 14.06 -10.45 -2.04
C ILE A 2 14.47 -10.13 -3.48
N ARG A 3 14.86 -11.16 -4.24
CA ARG A 3 15.53 -11.02 -5.55
C ARG A 3 14.62 -10.85 -6.77
N SER A 4 13.32 -10.57 -6.63
CA SER A 4 12.45 -10.42 -7.81
C SER A 4 11.08 -9.81 -7.48
N MET A 5 10.98 -8.50 -7.28
CA MET A 5 9.68 -7.83 -7.26
C MET A 5 9.09 -7.87 -8.68
N THR A 6 7.85 -8.35 -8.83
CA THR A 6 7.17 -8.44 -10.14
C THR A 6 5.90 -7.62 -10.22
N GLY A 7 5.41 -7.08 -9.11
CA GLY A 7 4.26 -6.20 -9.10
C GLY A 7 4.51 -5.02 -8.18
N PHE A 8 4.21 -3.83 -8.67
CA PHE A 8 4.09 -2.62 -7.88
C PHE A 8 2.81 -1.90 -8.30
N ALA A 9 2.02 -1.48 -7.31
CA ALA A 9 0.88 -0.60 -7.52
C ALA A 9 0.82 0.42 -6.38
N ALA A 10 0.38 1.63 -6.69
CA ALA A 10 0.13 2.65 -5.69
C ALA A 10 -1.08 3.47 -6.09
N ALA A 11 -1.90 3.86 -5.11
CA ALA A 11 -2.94 4.84 -5.34
C ALA A 11 -3.12 5.74 -4.12
N LYS A 12 -3.75 6.89 -4.38
CA LYS A 12 -4.20 7.84 -3.38
C LYS A 12 -5.71 7.98 -3.50
N GLY A 13 -6.37 8.19 -2.38
CA GLY A 13 -7.79 8.48 -2.33
C GLY A 13 -8.06 9.71 -1.48
N GLU A 14 -9.14 10.40 -1.81
CA GLU A 14 -9.65 11.55 -1.07
C GLU A 14 -11.16 11.43 -0.92
N LEU A 15 -11.66 11.80 0.26
CA LEU A 15 -13.08 11.92 0.56
C LEU A 15 -13.27 13.13 1.48
N GLY A 16 -13.80 14.24 0.93
CA GLY A 16 -13.91 15.49 1.68
C GLY A 16 -12.54 15.96 2.17
N THR A 17 -12.39 16.16 3.48
CA THR A 17 -11.11 16.57 4.11
C THR A 17 -10.15 15.41 4.34
N TYR A 18 -10.57 14.17 4.08
CA TYR A 18 -9.79 12.98 4.37
C TYR A 18 -8.97 12.55 3.16
N ARG A 19 -7.71 12.20 3.40
CA ARG A 19 -6.78 11.70 2.38
C ARG A 19 -6.07 10.48 2.88
N TRP A 20 -5.86 9.52 2.00
CA TRP A 20 -5.07 8.33 2.28
C TRP A 20 -4.24 7.95 1.05
N GLY A 21 -3.23 7.13 1.29
CA GLY A 21 -2.46 6.50 0.24
C GLY A 21 -2.09 5.08 0.61
N TRP A 22 -1.90 4.26 -0.41
CA TRP A 22 -1.42 2.90 -0.23
C TRP A 22 -0.41 2.54 -1.32
N GLU A 23 0.47 1.61 -0.97
CA GLU A 23 1.43 0.99 -1.86
C GLU A 23 1.33 -0.53 -1.69
N LEU A 24 1.40 -1.25 -2.81
CA LEU A 24 1.37 -2.71 -2.90
C LEU A 24 2.62 -3.17 -3.65
N ARG A 25 3.33 -4.14 -3.07
CA ARG A 25 4.48 -4.81 -3.67
C ARG A 25 4.24 -6.31 -3.70
N SER A 26 4.50 -6.94 -4.84
CA SER A 26 4.33 -8.38 -5.03
C SER A 26 5.59 -9.03 -5.61
N VAL A 27 5.83 -10.28 -5.23
CA VAL A 27 7.01 -11.07 -5.62
C VAL A 27 6.55 -12.38 -6.24
N ASN A 28 6.49 -12.45 -7.58
CA ASN A 28 6.16 -13.64 -8.37
C ASN A 28 4.94 -14.43 -7.83
N GLY A 29 3.91 -13.74 -7.31
CA GLY A 29 2.73 -14.39 -6.71
C GLY A 29 2.98 -15.13 -5.39
N LYS A 30 4.18 -15.05 -4.81
CA LYS A 30 4.56 -15.72 -3.55
C LYS A 30 4.43 -14.85 -2.30
N GLY A 31 4.46 -13.54 -2.46
CA GLY A 31 4.37 -12.60 -1.35
C GLY A 31 3.70 -11.30 -1.76
N LEU A 32 2.89 -10.75 -0.86
CA LEU A 32 2.23 -9.47 -0.98
C LEU A 32 2.59 -8.62 0.24
N ASP A 33 3.21 -7.47 0.00
CA ASP A 33 3.48 -6.44 1.01
C ASP A 33 2.57 -5.25 0.72
N MET A 34 1.77 -4.84 1.72
CA MET A 34 0.86 -3.70 1.63
C MET A 34 1.23 -2.69 2.69
N ARG A 35 1.48 -1.44 2.27
CA ARG A 35 1.76 -0.32 3.17
C ARG A 35 0.68 0.73 3.01
N LEU A 36 -0.07 0.98 4.09
CA LEU A 36 -1.06 2.04 4.15
C LEU A 36 -0.49 3.27 4.86
N ARG A 37 -0.89 4.45 4.38
CA ARG A 37 -0.72 5.73 5.06
C ARG A 37 -2.10 6.32 5.24
N VAL A 38 -2.59 6.23 6.46
CA VAL A 38 -3.89 6.73 6.91
C VAL A 38 -3.65 7.67 8.10
N PRO A 39 -4.61 8.54 8.44
CA PRO A 39 -4.49 9.40 9.61
C PRO A 39 -4.37 8.60 10.92
N ASP A 40 -3.61 9.13 11.88
CA ASP A 40 -3.26 8.44 13.14
C ASP A 40 -4.46 8.22 14.09
N TRP A 41 -5.59 8.89 13.86
CA TRP A 41 -6.84 8.68 14.62
C TRP A 41 -7.64 7.47 14.13
N LEU A 42 -7.23 6.84 13.03
CA LEU A 42 -7.88 5.65 12.48
C LEU A 42 -7.23 4.40 13.08
N ASP A 43 -7.87 3.82 14.08
CA ASP A 43 -7.37 2.61 14.76
C ASP A 43 -7.61 1.34 13.92
N GLY A 44 -6.72 0.34 14.07
CA GLY A 44 -6.76 -0.98 13.42
C GLY A 44 -5.84 -2.01 14.07
#